data_AF-A0A842SGR6-F1
#
_entry.id   AF-A0A842SGR6-F1
#
_cell.length_a   1.000
_cell.length_b   1.000
_cell.length_c   1.000
_cell.angle_alpha   90.00
_cell.angle_beta   90.00
_cell.angle_gamma   90.00
#
_symmetry.space_group_name_H-M   'P 1'
#
loop_
_entity.id
_entity.type
_entity.pdbx_description
1 polymer ?
#
loop_
_entity_poly.entity_id
_entity_poly.type
_entity_poly.pdbx_seq_one_letter_code
_entity_poly.pdbx_strand_id
1 'polypeptide(L)'
;MAKGFNLKINKKYLIVLGIALLFLLIFKQVFFIVVLSILSFIISYIINNLRIKTIGLELVTLSAVLTGKVYGSFLGMVVGLILMVFHLFMSGYMGLYILWVLPSYGLIGILAGIFSHVNIISLGISLTILLNVIYLSFTFIMTPGRVPKLLPYSITNIIINIIFFTSIGNILVSLMK
;
A
#
# COMPACT_ATOMS: atom_id res chain seq x y z
N MET A 1 -29.51 40.20 7.05
CA MET A 1 -29.25 40.20 8.51
C MET A 1 -28.67 38.83 8.88
N ALA A 2 -27.35 38.67 8.85
CA ALA A 2 -26.69 37.38 9.11
C ALA A 2 -26.33 37.27 10.60
N LYS A 3 -26.94 36.31 11.31
CA LYS A 3 -26.58 35.97 12.69
C LYS A 3 -25.17 35.35 12.67
N GLY A 4 -24.18 36.09 13.17
CA GLY A 4 -22.83 35.57 13.37
C GLY A 4 -22.85 34.42 14.39
N PHE A 5 -22.54 33.21 13.94
CA PHE A 5 -22.31 32.06 14.82
C PHE A 5 -21.03 32.30 15.60
N ASN A 6 -21.17 32.73 16.85
CA ASN A 6 -20.05 32.92 17.76
C ASN A 6 -19.67 31.56 18.37
N LEU A 7 -18.96 30.73 17.60
CA LEU A 7 -18.42 29.46 18.07
C LEU A 7 -17.34 29.74 19.14
N LYS A 8 -17.72 29.62 20.42
CA LYS A 8 -16.76 29.57 21.53
C LYS A 8 -15.95 28.27 21.43
N ILE A 9 -14.90 28.29 20.63
CA ILE A 9 -13.95 27.18 20.53
C ILE A 9 -13.24 27.04 21.88
N ASN A 10 -13.45 25.91 22.54
CA ASN A 10 -12.87 25.64 23.85
C ASN A 10 -11.35 25.47 23.71
N LYS A 11 -10.57 26.29 24.43
CA LYS A 11 -9.10 26.37 24.33
C LYS A 11 -8.39 25.02 24.52
N LYS A 12 -9.03 24.07 25.22
CA LYS A 12 -8.53 22.69 25.38
C LYS A 12 -8.42 21.94 24.05
N TYR A 13 -9.36 22.12 23.12
CA TYR A 13 -9.31 21.47 21.80
C TYR A 13 -8.20 22.02 20.92
N LEU A 14 -7.89 23.32 21.02
CA LEU A 14 -6.76 23.93 20.32
C LEU A 14 -5.41 23.38 20.81
N ILE A 15 -5.29 23.11 22.11
CA ILE A 15 -4.08 22.50 22.70
C ILE A 15 -3.94 21.04 22.27
N VAL A 16 -5.02 20.25 22.28
CA VAL A 16 -5.01 18.86 21.79
C VAL A 16 -4.69 18.80 20.29
N LEU A 17 -5.27 19.69 19.50
CA LEU A 17 -4.97 19.82 18.07
C LEU A 17 -3.50 20.23 17.85
N GLY A 18 -2.99 21.17 18.65
CA GLY A 18 -1.59 21.61 18.59
C GLY A 18 -0.60 20.51 18.95
N ILE A 19 -0.88 19.71 19.99
CA ILE A 19 -0.07 18.55 20.38
C ILE A 19 -0.15 17.45 19.30
N ALA A 20 -1.32 17.19 18.73
CA ALA A 20 -1.46 16.23 17.63
C ALA A 20 -0.69 16.68 16.38
N LEU A 21 -0.74 17.97 16.03
CA LEU A 21 0.03 18.55 14.93
C LEU A 21 1.54 18.51 15.19
N LEU A 22 1.99 18.81 16.41
CA LEU A 22 3.39 18.68 16.83
C LEU A 22 3.87 17.22 16.80
N PHE A 23 3.04 16.27 17.23
CA PHE A 23 3.34 14.84 17.14
C PHE A 23 3.42 14.38 15.68
N LEU A 24 2.52 14.87 14.82
CA LEU A 24 2.55 14.63 13.37
C LEU A 24 3.79 15.24 12.69
N LEU A 25 4.26 16.40 13.16
CA LEU A 25 5.48 17.04 12.65
C LEU A 25 6.75 16.28 13.06
N ILE A 26 6.81 15.75 14.29
CA ILE A 26 7.94 14.97 14.80
C ILE A 26 7.97 13.56 14.16
N PHE A 27 6.80 12.98 13.90
CA PHE A 27 6.65 11.65 13.31
C PHE A 27 6.15 11.71 11.86
N LYS A 28 6.64 12.68 11.07
CA LYS A 28 6.30 12.82 9.64
C LYS A 28 6.42 11.50 8.87
N GLN A 29 7.41 10.68 9.26
CA GLN A 29 7.63 9.34 8.70
C GLN A 29 6.46 8.39 8.95
N VAL A 30 5.94 8.38 10.17
CA VAL A 30 4.82 7.51 10.59
C VAL A 30 3.50 7.99 9.99
N PHE A 31 3.31 9.30 9.84
CA PHE A 31 2.08 9.85 9.29
C PHE A 31 1.77 9.31 7.88
N PHE A 32 2.73 9.38 6.95
CA PHE A 32 2.49 8.90 5.58
C PHE A 32 2.28 7.39 5.52
N ILE A 33 3.03 6.62 6.32
CA ILE A 33 2.83 5.17 6.42
C ILE A 33 1.41 4.86 6.91
N VAL A 34 0.94 5.55 7.95
CA VAL A 34 -0.40 5.36 8.52
C VAL A 34 -1.48 5.75 7.50
N VAL A 35 -1.35 6.91 6.84
CA VAL A 35 -2.31 7.35 5.81
C VAL A 35 -2.39 6.36 4.65
N LEU A 36 -1.25 5.93 4.12
CA LEU A 36 -1.20 4.93 3.04
C LEU A 36 -1.79 3.59 3.49
N SER A 37 -1.53 3.19 4.74
CA SER A 37 -2.09 1.96 5.32
C SER A 37 -3.61 2.03 5.44
N ILE A 38 -4.15 3.15 5.96
CA ILE A 38 -5.59 3.38 6.07
C ILE A 38 -6.24 3.37 4.68
N LEU A 39 -5.65 4.06 3.69
CA LEU A 39 -6.16 4.06 2.32
C LEU A 39 -6.15 2.64 1.72
N SER A 40 -5.09 1.87 1.95
CA SER A 40 -4.99 0.47 1.52
C SER A 40 -6.10 -0.39 2.14
N PHE A 41 -6.40 -0.18 3.41
CA PHE A 41 -7.48 -0.89 4.12
C PHE A 41 -8.85 -0.51 3.57
N ILE A 42 -9.11 0.78 3.35
CA ILE A 42 -10.37 1.27 2.77
C ILE A 42 -10.58 0.68 1.38
N ILE A 43 -9.56 0.72 0.52
CA ILE A 43 -9.65 0.16 -0.84
C ILE A 43 -9.89 -1.35 -0.80
N SER A 44 -9.16 -2.07 0.06
CA SER A 44 -9.35 -3.51 0.25
C SER A 44 -10.78 -3.84 0.73
N TYR A 45 -11.33 -3.03 1.63
CA TYR A 45 -12.72 -3.18 2.08
C TYR A 45 -13.72 -2.94 0.95
N ILE A 46 -13.57 -1.84 0.21
CA ILE A 46 -14.47 -1.46 -0.90
C ILE A 46 -14.48 -2.55 -1.99
N ILE A 47 -13.32 -3.01 -2.43
CA ILE A 47 -13.20 -4.04 -3.49
C ILE A 47 -13.87 -5.34 -3.08
N ASN A 48 -13.67 -5.74 -1.82
CA ASN A 48 -14.25 -6.97 -1.30
C ASN A 48 -15.77 -6.85 -1.15
N ASN A 49 -16.27 -5.71 -0.68
CA ASN A 49 -17.70 -5.46 -0.54
C ASN A 49 -18.42 -5.35 -1.89
N LEU A 50 -17.81 -4.71 -2.88
CA LEU A 50 -18.35 -4.57 -4.23
C LEU A 50 -18.15 -5.82 -5.12
N ARG A 51 -17.50 -6.87 -4.59
CA ARG A 51 -17.20 -8.14 -5.29
C ARG A 51 -16.40 -7.97 -6.60
N ILE A 52 -15.66 -6.87 -6.73
CA ILE A 52 -14.79 -6.59 -7.90
C ILE A 52 -13.38 -7.17 -7.70
N LYS A 53 -13.28 -8.36 -7.09
CA LYS A 53 -12.01 -9.01 -6.71
C LYS A 53 -11.12 -9.39 -7.91
N THR A 54 -11.66 -9.34 -9.13
CA THR A 54 -10.90 -9.54 -10.37
C THR A 54 -10.09 -8.31 -10.79
N ILE A 55 -10.32 -7.16 -10.16
CA ILE A 55 -9.56 -5.94 -10.38
C ILE A 55 -8.43 -5.87 -9.34
N GLY A 56 -7.19 -5.85 -9.82
CA GLY A 56 -5.96 -5.76 -9.06
C GLY A 56 -5.68 -4.42 -8.38
N LEU A 57 -6.73 -3.69 -7.98
CA LEU A 57 -6.61 -2.41 -7.31
C LEU A 57 -6.15 -2.62 -5.86
N GLU A 58 -4.87 -2.44 -5.58
CA GLU A 58 -4.35 -2.50 -4.22
C GLU A 58 -3.27 -1.45 -4.01
N LEU A 59 -3.19 -0.90 -2.81
CA LEU A 59 -2.13 0.02 -2.42
C LEU A 59 -1.00 -0.67 -1.66
N VAL A 60 -1.06 -1.99 -1.48
CA VAL A 60 -0.06 -2.75 -0.71
C VAL A 60 1.33 -2.56 -1.34
N THR A 61 1.45 -2.79 -2.65
CA THR A 61 2.71 -2.66 -3.40
C THR A 61 3.24 -1.22 -3.37
N LEU A 62 2.39 -0.24 -3.67
CA LEU A 62 2.76 1.18 -3.61
C LEU A 62 3.30 1.56 -2.23
N SER A 63 2.59 1.17 -1.17
CA SER A 63 2.94 1.51 0.21
C SER A 63 4.24 0.83 0.65
N ALA A 64 4.42 -0.45 0.33
CA ALA A 64 5.64 -1.20 0.66
C ALA A 64 6.86 -0.63 -0.07
N VAL A 65 6.74 -0.30 -1.36
CA VAL A 65 7.83 0.26 -2.16
C VAL A 65 8.21 1.66 -1.70
N LEU A 66 7.23 2.54 -1.46
CA LEU A 66 7.50 3.89 -0.96
C LEU A 66 8.16 3.85 0.43
N THR A 67 7.62 3.04 1.33
CA THR A 67 8.18 2.88 2.69
C THR A 67 9.60 2.31 2.62
N GLY A 68 9.81 1.26 1.82
CA GLY A 68 11.13 0.65 1.64
C GLY A 68 12.14 1.65 1.09
N LYS A 69 11.77 2.41 0.05
CA LYS A 69 12.64 3.41 -0.58
C LYS A 69 13.02 4.54 0.37
N VAL A 70 12.08 5.07 1.14
CA VAL A 70 12.30 6.28 1.96
C VAL A 70 12.86 5.93 3.34
N TYR A 71 12.35 4.88 3.98
CA TYR A 71 12.66 4.55 5.38
C TYR A 71 13.47 3.26 5.55
N GLY A 72 13.80 2.58 4.45
CA GLY A 72 14.68 1.41 4.42
C GLY A 72 13.96 0.06 4.37
N SER A 73 14.74 -0.97 4.02
CA SER A 73 14.24 -2.32 3.69
C SER A 73 13.40 -2.96 4.79
N PHE A 74 13.79 -2.79 6.05
CA PHE A 74 13.06 -3.39 7.18
C PHE A 74 11.64 -2.83 7.31
N LEU A 75 11.49 -1.50 7.26
CA LEU A 75 10.17 -0.87 7.34
C LEU A 75 9.32 -1.18 6.10
N GLY A 76 9.92 -1.21 4.91
CA GLY A 76 9.24 -1.66 3.69
C GLY A 76 8.68 -3.08 3.81
N MET A 77 9.48 -4.01 4.34
CA MET A 77 9.06 -5.40 4.60
C MET A 77 7.88 -5.45 5.57
N VAL A 78 7.98 -4.79 6.72
CA VAL A 78 6.95 -4.79 7.76
C VAL A 78 5.63 -4.25 7.23
N VAL A 79 5.66 -3.10 6.51
CA VAL A 79 4.47 -2.52 5.91
C VAL A 79 3.87 -3.45 4.86
N GLY A 80 4.69 -4.02 3.97
CA GLY A 80 4.22 -4.99 2.96
C GLY A 80 3.52 -6.19 3.59
N LEU A 81 4.11 -6.79 4.62
CA LEU A 81 3.54 -7.93 5.33
C LEU A 81 2.21 -7.58 6.02
N ILE A 82 2.18 -6.51 6.82
CA ILE A 82 0.98 -6.11 7.59
C ILE A 82 -0.19 -5.82 6.65
N LEU A 83 0.05 -5.02 5.61
CA LEU A 83 -1.00 -4.65 4.66
C LEU A 83 -1.50 -5.87 3.89
N MET A 84 -0.62 -6.80 3.54
CA MET A 84 -1.02 -8.02 2.85
C MET A 84 -1.80 -8.98 3.76
N VAL A 85 -1.40 -9.16 5.02
CA VAL A 85 -2.19 -9.95 6.00
C VAL A 85 -3.61 -9.41 6.07
N PHE A 86 -3.75 -8.09 6.22
CA PHE A 86 -5.07 -7.46 6.28
C PHE A 86 -5.87 -7.68 4.99
N HIS A 87 -5.25 -7.48 3.83
CA HIS A 87 -5.92 -7.68 2.54
C HIS A 87 -6.40 -9.13 2.37
N LEU A 88 -5.61 -10.13 2.78
CA LEU A 88 -5.99 -11.54 2.73
C LEU A 88 -7.15 -11.86 3.67
N PHE A 89 -7.11 -11.32 4.90
CA PHE A 89 -8.18 -11.47 5.88
C PHE A 89 -9.51 -10.91 5.37
N MET A 90 -9.49 -9.68 4.83
CA MET A 90 -10.68 -9.04 4.26
C MET A 90 -11.20 -9.76 3.01
N SER A 91 -10.30 -10.38 2.25
CA SER A 91 -10.67 -11.11 1.03
C SER A 91 -11.23 -12.49 1.30
N GLY A 92 -11.09 -13.00 2.53
CA GLY A 92 -11.46 -14.36 2.92
C GLY A 92 -10.58 -15.43 2.30
N TYR A 93 -9.39 -15.07 1.79
CA TYR A 93 -8.46 -16.00 1.17
C TYR A 93 -7.55 -16.63 2.23
N MET A 94 -8.09 -17.63 2.93
CA MET A 94 -7.35 -18.48 3.87
C MET A 94 -7.06 -19.83 3.20
N GLY A 95 -5.80 -20.07 2.80
CA GLY A 95 -5.39 -21.32 2.18
C GLY A 95 -3.91 -21.32 1.78
N LEU A 96 -3.46 -22.37 1.06
CA LEU A 96 -2.06 -22.52 0.61
C LEU A 96 -1.50 -21.29 -0.11
N TYR A 97 -2.39 -20.54 -0.77
CA TYR A 97 -2.12 -19.27 -1.43
C TYR A 97 -1.32 -18.28 -0.58
N ILE A 98 -1.56 -18.22 0.73
CA ILE A 98 -0.86 -17.30 1.64
C ILE A 98 0.67 -17.53 1.66
N LEU A 99 1.10 -18.79 1.46
CA LEU A 99 2.49 -19.21 1.66
C LEU A 99 3.48 -18.53 0.71
N TRP A 100 3.06 -18.18 -0.50
CA TRP A 100 3.93 -17.45 -1.44
C TRP A 100 3.58 -15.97 -1.53
N VAL A 101 2.32 -15.60 -1.27
CA VAL A 101 1.87 -14.22 -1.39
C VAL A 101 2.48 -13.36 -0.31
N LEU A 102 2.34 -13.77 0.95
CA LEU A 102 2.81 -12.97 2.07
C LEU A 102 4.32 -12.69 1.98
N PRO A 103 5.18 -13.71 1.76
CA PRO A 103 6.62 -13.46 1.62
C PRO A 103 6.96 -12.60 0.40
N SER A 104 6.19 -12.68 -0.68
CA SER A 104 6.44 -11.88 -1.89
C SER A 104 6.30 -10.38 -1.61
N TYR A 105 5.25 -9.94 -0.91
CA TYR A 105 5.11 -8.52 -0.55
C TYR A 105 6.17 -8.05 0.44
N GLY A 106 6.57 -8.91 1.39
CA GLY A 106 7.72 -8.64 2.25
C GLY A 106 9.01 -8.44 1.44
N LEU A 107 9.28 -9.34 0.50
CA LEU A 107 10.43 -9.28 -0.41
C LEU A 107 10.43 -7.99 -1.25
N ILE A 108 9.29 -7.60 -1.82
CA ILE A 108 9.17 -6.34 -2.55
C ILE A 108 9.56 -5.14 -1.67
N GLY A 109 9.11 -5.11 -0.42
CA GLY A 109 9.48 -4.06 0.54
C GLY A 109 10.99 -4.03 0.84
N ILE A 110 11.62 -5.20 1.00
CA ILE A 110 13.07 -5.32 1.19
C ILE A 110 13.82 -4.78 -0.03
N LEU A 111 13.46 -5.25 -1.22
CA LEU A 111 14.10 -4.90 -2.49
C LEU A 111 13.97 -3.39 -2.76
N ALA A 112 12.82 -2.79 -2.45
CA ALA A 112 12.64 -1.34 -2.59
C ALA A 112 13.63 -0.53 -1.74
N GLY A 113 13.98 -1.01 -0.54
CA GLY A 113 15.00 -0.37 0.30
C GLY A 113 16.43 -0.61 -0.19
N ILE A 114 16.75 -1.81 -0.66
CA ILE A 114 18.07 -2.13 -1.22
C ILE A 114 18.35 -1.29 -2.47
N PHE A 115 17.35 -1.19 -3.35
CA PHE A 115 17.43 -0.42 -4.60
C PHE A 115 16.88 1.00 -4.44
N SER A 116 16.98 1.58 -3.24
CA SER A 116 16.45 2.91 -2.91
C SER A 116 17.06 4.04 -3.74
N HIS A 117 18.22 3.84 -4.36
CA HIS A 117 18.88 4.78 -5.26
C HIS A 117 18.20 4.87 -6.65
N VAL A 118 17.44 3.86 -7.07
CA VAL A 118 16.75 3.83 -8.37
C VAL A 118 15.55 4.79 -8.38
N ASN A 119 15.21 5.39 -9.52
CA ASN A 119 14.02 6.23 -9.66
C ASN A 119 12.75 5.49 -9.18
N ILE A 120 11.88 6.15 -8.40
CA ILE A 120 10.69 5.51 -7.80
C ILE A 120 9.74 4.93 -8.85
N ILE A 121 9.63 5.55 -10.02
CA ILE A 121 8.76 5.07 -11.11
C ILE A 121 9.28 3.73 -11.62
N SER A 122 10.54 3.69 -12.06
CA SER A 122 11.16 2.48 -12.59
C SER A 122 11.22 1.37 -11.54
N LEU A 123 11.55 1.72 -10.29
CA LEU A 123 11.60 0.80 -9.16
C LEU A 123 10.21 0.19 -8.90
N GLY A 124 9.18 1.03 -8.78
CA GLY A 124 7.81 0.60 -8.50
C GLY A 124 7.23 -0.30 -9.59
N ILE A 125 7.42 0.07 -10.86
CA ILE A 125 6.95 -0.74 -12.00
C ILE A 125 7.67 -2.09 -12.04
N SER A 126 9.00 -2.10 -11.91
CA SER A 126 9.79 -3.33 -11.97
C SER A 126 9.41 -4.28 -10.84
N LEU A 127 9.25 -3.77 -9.61
CA LEU A 127 8.85 -4.58 -8.46
C LEU A 127 7.41 -5.06 -8.55
N THR A 128 6.51 -4.29 -9.15
CA THR A 128 5.13 -4.74 -9.42
C THR A 128 5.11 -5.89 -10.43
N ILE A 129 5.88 -5.78 -11.51
CA ILE A 129 6.00 -6.86 -12.50
C ILE A 129 6.59 -8.11 -11.85
N LEU A 130 7.69 -7.96 -11.09
CA LEU A 130 8.32 -9.06 -10.37
C LEU A 130 7.33 -9.75 -9.42
N LEU A 131 6.57 -8.99 -8.64
CA LEU A 131 5.55 -9.51 -7.75
C LEU A 131 4.50 -10.36 -8.49
N ASN A 132 3.99 -9.86 -9.62
CA ASN A 132 2.99 -10.57 -10.41
C ASN A 132 3.56 -11.82 -11.10
N VAL A 133 4.82 -11.78 -11.54
CA VAL A 133 5.53 -12.94 -12.06
C VAL A 133 5.64 -14.02 -10.97
N ILE A 134 6.12 -13.65 -9.78
CA ILE A 134 6.24 -14.57 -8.64
C ILE A 134 4.87 -15.19 -8.32
N TYR A 135 3.84 -14.35 -8.20
CA TYR A 135 2.47 -14.79 -7.95
C TYR A 135 2.04 -15.82 -8.99
N LEU A 136 2.04 -15.45 -10.27
CA LEU A 136 1.51 -16.30 -11.35
C LEU A 136 2.31 -17.60 -11.48
N SER A 137 3.64 -17.55 -11.37
CA SER A 137 4.49 -18.74 -11.41
C SER A 137 4.17 -19.71 -10.28
N PHE A 138 4.11 -19.26 -9.03
CA PHE A 138 3.76 -20.14 -7.91
C PHE A 138 2.32 -20.66 -8.00
N THR A 139 1.38 -19.82 -8.45
CA THR A 139 -0.01 -20.25 -8.65
C THR A 139 -0.11 -21.31 -9.74
N PHE A 140 0.62 -21.15 -10.84
CA PHE A 140 0.64 -22.12 -11.93
C PHE A 140 1.16 -23.49 -11.46
N ILE A 141 2.21 -23.49 -10.64
CA ILE A 141 2.81 -24.73 -10.11
C ILE A 141 1.91 -25.38 -9.05
N MET A 142 1.42 -24.61 -8.08
CA MET A 142 0.76 -25.15 -6.88
C MET A 142 -0.76 -25.31 -7.05
N THR A 143 -1.40 -24.44 -7.83
CA THR A 143 -2.85 -24.38 -7.98
C THR A 143 -3.26 -23.97 -9.41
N PRO A 144 -2.88 -24.74 -10.46
CA PRO A 144 -3.02 -24.33 -11.86
C PRO A 144 -4.44 -23.90 -12.25
N GLY A 145 -5.47 -24.56 -11.69
CA GLY A 145 -6.88 -24.22 -11.96
C GLY A 145 -7.32 -22.82 -11.51
N ARG A 146 -6.50 -22.10 -10.72
CA ARG A 146 -6.79 -20.72 -10.30
C ARG A 146 -6.17 -19.66 -11.22
N VAL A 147 -5.24 -20.03 -12.09
CA VAL A 147 -4.54 -19.10 -12.98
C VAL A 147 -5.50 -18.26 -13.85
N PRO A 148 -6.53 -18.84 -14.51
CA PRO A 148 -7.44 -18.05 -15.34
C PRO A 148 -8.20 -16.97 -14.56
N LYS A 149 -8.46 -17.21 -13.27
CA LYS A 149 -9.14 -16.24 -12.38
C LYS A 149 -8.20 -15.13 -11.92
N LEU A 150 -6.90 -15.38 -11.91
CA LEU A 150 -5.87 -14.48 -11.40
C LEU A 150 -5.21 -13.65 -12.49
N LEU A 151 -5.22 -14.13 -13.73
CA LEU A 151 -4.66 -13.39 -14.85
C LEU A 151 -5.26 -11.98 -15.02
N PRO A 152 -6.60 -11.78 -14.96
CA PRO A 152 -7.18 -10.44 -15.05
C PRO A 152 -6.77 -9.55 -13.88
N TYR A 153 -6.68 -10.14 -12.67
CA TYR A 153 -6.21 -9.44 -11.47
C TYR A 153 -4.77 -8.96 -11.65
N SER A 154 -3.87 -9.84 -12.10
CA SER A 154 -2.46 -9.48 -12.30
C SER A 154 -2.26 -8.41 -13.38
N ILE A 155 -2.98 -8.50 -14.50
CA ILE A 155 -2.92 -7.50 -15.57
C ILE A 155 -3.38 -6.13 -15.06
N THR A 156 -4.54 -6.10 -14.39
CA THR A 156 -5.08 -4.85 -13.85
C THR A 156 -4.22 -4.29 -12.71
N ASN A 157 -3.61 -5.15 -11.89
CA ASN A 157 -2.67 -4.75 -10.85
C ASN A 157 -1.45 -4.03 -11.41
N ILE A 158 -0.85 -4.58 -12.48
CA ILE A 158 0.28 -3.96 -13.17
C ILE A 158 -0.12 -2.60 -13.73
N ILE A 159 -1.23 -2.52 -14.46
CA ILE A 159 -1.72 -1.27 -15.07
C ILE A 159 -1.96 -0.19 -14.00
N ILE A 160 -2.66 -0.54 -12.93
CA ILE A 160 -3.00 0.39 -11.85
C ILE A 160 -1.75 0.89 -11.14
N ASN A 161 -0.80 0.01 -10.82
CA ASN A 161 0.45 0.42 -10.19
C ASN A 161 1.31 1.29 -11.12
N ILE A 162 1.35 1.01 -12.44
CA ILE A 162 1.99 1.91 -13.41
C ILE A 162 1.38 3.31 -13.31
N ILE A 163 0.05 3.41 -13.30
CA ILE A 163 -0.66 4.70 -13.16
C ILE A 163 -0.30 5.38 -11.84
N PHE A 164 -0.32 4.67 -10.72
CA PHE A 164 0.03 5.27 -9.42
C PHE A 164 1.49 5.73 -9.35
N PHE A 165 2.45 4.90 -9.76
CA PHE A 165 3.85 5.28 -9.70
C PHE A 165 4.17 6.45 -10.62
N THR A 166 3.63 6.48 -11.83
CA THR A 166 3.83 7.59 -12.79
C THR A 166 3.14 8.87 -12.37
N SER A 167 1.91 8.79 -11.83
CA SER A 167 1.12 9.99 -11.50
C SER A 167 1.50 10.61 -10.16
N ILE A 168 1.71 9.79 -9.12
CA ILE A 168 1.86 10.28 -7.73
C ILE A 168 3.15 9.83 -7.04
N GLY A 169 3.92 8.89 -7.62
CA GLY A 169 5.09 8.30 -6.96
C GLY A 169 6.16 9.32 -6.56
N ASN A 170 6.56 10.22 -7.47
CA ASN A 170 7.55 11.26 -7.17
C ASN A 170 7.03 12.26 -6.12
N ILE A 171 5.76 12.62 -6.20
CA ILE A 171 5.12 13.56 -5.26
C ILE A 171 5.15 12.96 -3.85
N LEU A 172 4.75 11.70 -3.70
CA LEU A 172 4.74 11.02 -2.41
C LEU A 172 6.14 10.89 -1.81
N VAL A 173 7.14 10.49 -2.61
CA VAL A 173 8.53 10.42 -2.13
C VAL A 173 9.02 11.79 -1.65
N SER A 174 8.72 12.87 -2.38
CA SER A 174 9.09 14.23 -1.98
C SER A 174 8.46 14.64 -0.65
N LEU A 175 7.17 14.32 -0.47
CA LEU A 175 6.44 14.62 0.76
C LEU A 175 6.92 13.79 1.96
N MET A 176 7.40 12.57 1.73
CA MET A 176 7.81 11.61 2.77
C MET A 176 9.23 11.83 3.30
N LYS A 177 10.11 12.50 2.54
CA LYS A 177 11.43 12.93 2.99
C LYS A 177 11.32 14.11 3.96
#